data_AF-A0A940RQB7-F1
#
_entry.id   AF-A0A940RQB7-F1
#
_cell.length_a   1.000
_cell.length_b   1.000
_cell.length_c   1.000
_cell.angle_alpha   90.00
_cell.angle_beta   90.00
_cell.angle_gamma   90.00
#
_symmetry.space_group_name_H-M   'P 1'
#
loop_
_entity.id
_entity.type
_entity.pdbx_description
1 polymer ?
#
loop_
_entity_poly.entity_id
_entity_poly.type
_entity_poly.pdbx_seq_one_letter_code
_entity_poly.pdbx_strand_id
1 'polypeptide(L)'
;WRRAACSSGALTSAGTIERGTTVSDFDPMEKARGHSMDIAIASIDHAPSSDRSYHLNFIDTPGYPEFRGPALSALAAVETAAIVVDADTGVEHGTLRLMERARERGLCRAIIVNKIDHEHADCVRVMEQLREAFGNGVLPLNLPADNGRRVVDCFTGADGDSDLGPVADWHQRILDQVVEVDEGVMEHFLDGGESGLSPQELHQAFEKALREGHLVPVCFVSARTGVGVAELLQVAEGLFPDPTEANPPPLLRRNGHGDEPLPLQARPADAGGHVIADVFKIVND
;
A
#
# COMPACT_ATOMS: atom_id res chain seq x y z
N TRP A 1 6.14 -9.44 0.24
CA TRP A 1 7.09 -9.53 -0.89
C TRP A 1 7.34 -10.96 -1.43
N ARG A 2 7.87 -11.93 -0.68
CA ARG A 2 8.26 -13.27 -1.22
C ARG A 2 7.14 -14.04 -1.93
N ARG A 3 5.94 -14.02 -1.35
CA ARG A 3 4.75 -14.60 -1.98
C ARG A 3 4.26 -13.76 -3.14
N ALA A 4 4.37 -12.43 -3.08
CA ALA A 4 4.05 -11.56 -4.21
C ALA A 4 4.95 -11.87 -5.42
N ALA A 5 6.25 -12.05 -5.21
CA ALA A 5 7.18 -12.48 -6.26
C ALA A 5 6.90 -13.91 -6.77
N CYS A 6 6.41 -14.81 -5.92
CA CYS A 6 5.95 -16.13 -6.38
C CYS A 6 4.65 -16.04 -7.18
N SER A 7 3.69 -15.21 -6.73
CA SER A 7 2.41 -14.99 -7.39
C SER A 7 2.55 -14.27 -8.72
N SER A 8 3.55 -13.41 -8.87
CA SER A 8 3.87 -12.77 -10.15
C SER A 8 4.65 -13.66 -11.12
N GLY A 9 5.04 -14.87 -10.69
CA GLY A 9 5.89 -15.77 -11.47
C GLY A 9 7.38 -15.42 -11.45
N ALA A 10 7.80 -14.36 -10.75
CA ALA A 10 9.21 -13.97 -10.61
C ALA A 10 10.02 -14.98 -9.76
N LEU A 11 9.36 -15.70 -8.86
CA LEU A 11 9.94 -16.82 -8.11
C LEU A 11 9.16 -18.11 -8.37
N THR A 12 9.88 -19.22 -8.54
CA THR A 12 9.28 -20.57 -8.66
C THR A 12 8.72 -21.11 -7.35
N SER A 13 9.15 -20.57 -6.20
CA SER A 13 8.56 -20.87 -4.90
C SER A 13 8.78 -19.73 -3.89
N ALA A 14 7.79 -19.50 -3.03
CA ALA A 14 7.92 -18.54 -1.94
C ALA A 14 8.78 -19.12 -0.80
N GLY A 15 9.95 -18.53 -0.56
CA GLY A 15 10.81 -18.86 0.58
C GLY A 15 10.15 -18.52 1.93
N THR A 16 10.54 -19.20 3.01
CA THR A 16 9.96 -19.05 4.36
C THR A 16 11.04 -18.69 5.38
N ILE A 17 10.73 -17.84 6.37
CA ILE A 17 11.65 -17.44 7.45
C ILE A 17 12.16 -18.69 8.19
N GLU A 18 11.25 -19.59 8.55
CA GLU A 18 11.54 -20.84 9.27
C GLU A 18 12.53 -21.78 8.55
N ARG A 19 12.64 -21.68 7.21
CA ARG A 19 13.55 -22.50 6.40
C ARG A 19 14.82 -21.74 5.98
N GLY A 20 14.99 -20.48 6.38
CA GLY A 20 16.15 -19.66 6.03
C GLY A 20 16.32 -19.38 4.52
N THR A 21 15.27 -19.61 3.72
CA THR A 21 15.26 -19.40 2.26
C THR A 21 14.75 -18.00 1.88
N THR A 22 14.99 -17.05 2.76
CA THR A 22 14.59 -15.65 2.65
C THR A 22 15.37 -14.99 1.50
N VAL A 23 14.66 -14.35 0.56
CA VAL A 23 15.32 -13.66 -0.57
C VAL A 23 15.65 -12.20 -0.22
N SER A 24 15.03 -11.62 0.82
CA SER A 24 15.31 -10.25 1.30
C SER A 24 16.29 -10.18 2.48
N ASP A 25 16.33 -11.19 3.35
CA ASP A 25 17.30 -11.24 4.46
C ASP A 25 18.56 -11.98 3.99
N PHE A 26 19.43 -11.31 3.23
CA PHE A 26 20.65 -11.93 2.66
C PHE A 26 21.84 -11.90 3.63
N ASP A 27 21.86 -10.98 4.59
CA ASP A 27 22.96 -10.85 5.55
C ASP A 27 22.95 -12.02 6.56
N PRO A 28 24.10 -12.66 6.83
CA PRO A 28 24.21 -13.74 7.82
C PRO A 28 23.67 -13.38 9.21
N MET A 29 23.79 -12.12 9.63
CA MET A 29 23.27 -11.59 10.89
C MET A 29 21.75 -11.45 10.87
N GLU A 30 21.14 -11.03 9.75
CA GLU A 30 19.68 -10.97 9.59
C GLU A 30 19.07 -12.38 9.64
N LYS A 31 19.71 -13.35 8.96
CA LYS A 31 19.31 -14.77 9.03
C LYS A 31 19.42 -15.35 10.43
N ALA A 32 20.47 -14.98 11.17
CA ALA A 32 20.65 -15.42 12.56
C ALA A 32 19.65 -14.77 13.52
N ARG A 33 19.20 -13.55 13.24
CA ARG A 33 18.28 -12.77 14.09
C ARG A 33 16.80 -12.93 13.74
N GLY A 34 16.48 -13.41 12.54
CA GLY A 34 15.11 -13.63 12.08
C GLY A 34 14.34 -12.34 11.78
N HIS A 35 15.02 -11.21 11.60
CA HIS A 35 14.43 -9.93 11.20
C HIS A 35 15.40 -9.09 10.36
N SER A 36 14.85 -8.26 9.49
CA SER A 36 15.59 -7.35 8.63
C SER A 36 16.18 -6.20 9.45
N MET A 37 17.45 -5.88 9.21
CA MET A 37 18.19 -4.78 9.83
C MET A 37 18.43 -3.65 8.82
N ASP A 38 18.55 -3.98 7.53
CA ASP A 38 18.72 -3.04 6.43
C ASP A 38 17.54 -3.07 5.46
N ILE A 39 17.48 -2.04 4.60
CA ILE A 39 16.53 -1.97 3.49
C ILE A 39 16.90 -3.01 2.43
N ALA A 40 15.94 -3.81 1.96
CA ALA A 40 16.11 -4.64 0.77
C ALA A 40 15.32 -4.06 -0.41
N ILE A 41 15.94 -4.02 -1.59
CA ILE A 41 15.28 -3.58 -2.83
C ILE A 41 15.03 -4.82 -3.67
N ALA A 42 13.82 -4.92 -4.21
CA ALA A 42 13.45 -5.97 -5.13
C ALA A 42 12.46 -5.46 -6.15
N SER A 43 12.37 -6.13 -7.30
CA SER A 43 11.38 -5.80 -8.31
C SER A 43 10.78 -7.05 -8.92
N ILE A 44 9.57 -6.91 -9.47
CA ILE A 44 8.89 -7.95 -10.24
C ILE A 44 8.27 -7.32 -11.47
N ASP A 45 8.35 -8.02 -12.59
CA ASP A 45 7.47 -7.76 -13.73
C ASP A 45 6.20 -8.58 -13.53
N HIS A 46 5.04 -7.93 -13.51
CA HIS A 46 3.74 -8.58 -13.42
C HIS A 46 2.91 -8.30 -14.67
N ALA A 47 2.35 -9.35 -15.26
CA ALA A 47 1.52 -9.28 -16.45
C ALA A 47 0.21 -10.04 -16.21
N PRO A 48 -0.80 -9.40 -15.61
CA PRO A 48 -2.08 -10.05 -15.27
C PRO A 48 -2.96 -10.27 -16.51
N SER A 49 -2.72 -9.53 -17.60
CA SER A 49 -3.38 -9.67 -18.90
C SER A 49 -2.36 -9.56 -20.05
N SER A 50 -2.74 -9.99 -21.26
CA SER A 50 -1.85 -9.95 -22.44
C SER A 50 -1.43 -8.54 -22.86
N ASP A 51 -2.19 -7.53 -22.44
CA ASP A 51 -2.13 -6.18 -23.03
C ASP A 51 -1.54 -5.14 -22.07
N ARG A 52 -1.26 -5.49 -20.82
CA ARG A 52 -0.68 -4.57 -19.83
C ARG A 52 0.30 -5.29 -18.90
N SER A 53 1.52 -4.79 -18.83
CA SER A 53 2.58 -5.27 -17.92
C SER A 53 3.02 -4.15 -17.00
N TYR A 54 3.25 -4.48 -15.73
CA TYR A 54 3.69 -3.56 -14.69
C TYR A 54 5.07 -3.96 -14.17
N HIS A 55 5.91 -2.95 -13.94
CA HIS A 55 7.16 -3.12 -13.22
C HIS A 55 6.97 -2.58 -11.80
N LEU A 56 6.89 -3.47 -10.82
CA LEU A 56 6.70 -3.09 -9.42
C LEU A 56 8.05 -3.14 -8.70
N ASN A 57 8.45 -2.01 -8.13
CA ASN A 57 9.58 -1.91 -7.23
C ASN A 57 9.11 -2.00 -5.78
N PHE A 58 9.79 -2.81 -4.98
CA PHE A 58 9.56 -2.98 -3.55
C PHE A 58 10.79 -2.55 -2.78
N ILE A 59 10.55 -1.79 -1.71
CA ILE A 59 11.55 -1.45 -0.72
C ILE A 59 11.09 -2.07 0.60
N ASP A 60 11.66 -3.22 0.95
CA ASP A 60 11.42 -3.90 2.22
C ASP A 60 12.18 -3.16 3.33
N THR A 61 11.49 -2.80 4.40
CA THR A 61 12.04 -1.96 5.46
C THR A 61 12.02 -2.66 6.81
N PRO A 62 13.01 -2.43 7.68
CA PRO A 62 12.98 -2.93 9.04
C PRO A 62 11.76 -2.43 9.84
N GLY A 63 11.05 -3.35 10.49
CA GLY A 63 9.89 -3.02 11.32
C GLY A 63 10.21 -2.61 12.76
N TYR A 64 11.43 -2.87 13.23
CA TYR A 64 11.80 -2.63 14.63
C TYR A 64 12.11 -1.15 14.91
N PRO A 65 11.71 -0.61 16.07
CA PRO A 65 11.93 0.79 16.41
C PRO A 65 13.39 1.25 16.34
N GLU A 66 14.35 0.37 16.64
CA GLU A 66 15.79 0.66 16.57
C GLU A 66 16.32 0.88 15.14
N PHE A 67 15.63 0.38 14.11
CA PHE A 67 16.03 0.48 12.70
C PHE A 67 15.12 1.41 11.88
N ARG A 68 14.51 2.40 12.53
CA ARG A 68 13.60 3.36 11.89
C ARG A 68 14.28 4.33 10.94
N GLY A 69 15.58 4.60 11.09
CA GLY A 69 16.33 5.49 10.21
C GLY A 69 16.24 5.04 8.74
N PRO A 70 16.67 3.80 8.43
CA PRO A 70 16.49 3.20 7.11
C PRO A 70 15.04 3.20 6.60
N ALA A 71 14.06 2.85 7.44
CA ALA A 71 12.66 2.86 7.03
C ALA A 71 12.17 4.27 6.62
N LEU A 72 12.63 5.32 7.30
CA LEU A 72 12.27 6.70 6.96
C LEU A 72 12.98 7.22 5.72
N SER A 73 14.18 6.73 5.39
CA SER A 73 14.86 7.11 4.16
C SER A 73 14.19 6.50 2.93
N ALA A 74 13.69 5.25 3.04
CA ALA A 74 12.93 4.59 1.97
C ALA A 74 11.71 5.40 1.47
N LEU A 75 11.07 6.18 2.36
CA LEU A 75 9.93 7.03 1.99
C LEU A 75 10.28 8.15 0.97
N ALA A 76 11.56 8.36 0.66
CA ALA A 76 11.98 9.29 -0.40
C ALA A 76 11.96 8.65 -1.79
N ALA A 77 11.84 7.32 -1.88
CA ALA A 77 12.05 6.55 -3.10
C ALA A 77 10.83 5.72 -3.51
N VAL A 78 9.65 6.01 -2.95
CA VAL A 78 8.40 5.30 -3.24
C VAL A 78 7.26 6.28 -3.42
N GLU A 79 6.29 5.90 -4.24
CA GLU A 79 5.03 6.62 -4.43
C GLU A 79 3.98 6.21 -3.39
N THR A 80 4.04 4.95 -2.95
CA THR A 80 3.10 4.35 -2.00
C THR A 80 3.82 3.73 -0.80
N ALA A 81 3.39 4.09 0.41
CA ALA A 81 3.82 3.47 1.65
C ALA A 81 2.80 2.42 2.11
N ALA A 82 3.20 1.14 2.07
CA ALA A 82 2.39 0.02 2.55
C ALA A 82 2.78 -0.34 4.00
N ILE A 83 1.90 -0.05 4.96
CA ILE A 83 2.15 -0.27 6.38
C ILE A 83 1.52 -1.59 6.82
N VAL A 84 2.36 -2.52 7.27
CA VAL A 84 1.91 -3.84 7.73
C VAL A 84 1.46 -3.76 9.19
N VAL A 85 0.29 -4.32 9.47
CA VAL A 85 -0.34 -4.45 10.78
C VAL A 85 -0.58 -5.94 11.04
N ASP A 86 -0.31 -6.40 12.25
CA ASP A 86 -0.52 -7.78 12.65
C ASP A 86 -1.98 -7.98 13.11
N ALA A 87 -2.67 -9.00 12.60
CA ALA A 87 -4.04 -9.31 13.00
C ALA A 87 -4.17 -9.74 14.48
N ASP A 88 -3.09 -10.22 15.09
CA ASP A 88 -3.05 -10.59 16.51
C ASP A 88 -2.83 -9.36 17.40
N THR A 89 -1.80 -8.55 17.13
CA THR A 89 -1.42 -7.42 18.01
C THR A 89 -2.20 -6.14 17.69
N GLY A 90 -2.56 -5.94 16.42
CA GLY A 90 -3.28 -4.77 15.95
C GLY A 90 -2.40 -3.54 15.78
N VAL A 91 -3.01 -2.36 15.95
CA VAL A 91 -2.34 -1.07 15.66
C VAL A 91 -1.34 -0.73 16.75
N GLU A 92 -0.08 -0.58 16.38
CA GLU A 92 1.01 -0.24 17.30
C GLU A 92 1.50 1.21 17.12
N HIS A 93 2.30 1.68 18.06
CA HIS A 93 2.89 3.03 17.99
C HIS A 93 3.76 3.23 16.74
N GLY A 94 4.39 2.17 16.23
CA GLY A 94 5.14 2.18 14.96
C GLY A 94 4.23 2.47 13.77
N THR A 95 3.07 1.81 13.70
CA THR A 95 2.05 2.00 12.67
C THR A 95 1.61 3.46 12.59
N LEU A 96 1.24 4.05 13.72
CA LEU A 96 0.80 5.45 13.79
C LEU A 96 1.86 6.41 13.25
N ARG A 97 3.11 6.22 13.69
CA ARG A 97 4.21 7.09 13.29
C ARG A 97 4.57 6.96 11.81
N LEU A 98 4.57 5.76 11.25
CA LEU A 98 4.88 5.57 9.83
C LEU A 98 3.77 6.11 8.93
N MET A 99 2.50 5.88 9.30
CA MET A 99 1.34 6.45 8.61
C MET A 99 1.40 7.98 8.59
N GLU A 100 1.74 8.60 9.72
CA GLU A 100 1.88 10.06 9.81
C GLU A 100 3.05 10.58 8.97
N ARG A 101 4.20 9.90 8.99
CA ARG A 101 5.37 10.28 8.18
C ARG A 101 5.11 10.15 6.68
N ALA A 102 4.38 9.12 6.26
CA ALA A 102 3.95 8.97 4.87
C ALA A 102 2.98 10.09 4.48
N ARG A 103 2.05 10.47 5.37
CA ARG A 103 1.12 11.59 5.18
C ARG A 103 1.83 12.94 5.05
N GLU A 104 2.79 13.23 5.94
CA GLU A 104 3.60 14.47 5.89
C GLU A 104 4.40 14.59 4.59
N ARG A 105 4.74 13.47 3.95
CA ARG A 105 5.42 13.41 2.65
C ARG A 105 4.47 13.44 1.45
N GLY A 106 3.16 13.43 1.68
CA GLY A 106 2.15 13.38 0.61
C GLY A 106 2.13 12.05 -0.15
N LEU A 107 2.62 10.96 0.46
CA LEU A 107 2.61 9.65 -0.20
C LEU A 107 1.20 9.04 -0.20
N CYS A 108 0.91 8.24 -1.23
CA CYS A 108 -0.19 7.30 -1.13
C CYS A 108 0.10 6.32 0.02
N ARG A 109 -0.93 5.93 0.76
CA ARG A 109 -0.80 5.08 1.95
C ARG A 109 -1.72 3.88 1.80
N ALA A 110 -1.22 2.70 2.10
CA ALA A 110 -2.01 1.48 2.18
C ALA A 110 -1.71 0.75 3.49
N ILE A 111 -2.69 0.04 4.04
CA ILE A 111 -2.53 -0.76 5.25
C ILE A 111 -2.70 -2.22 4.87
N ILE A 112 -1.78 -3.07 5.30
CA ILE A 112 -1.82 -4.51 5.06
C ILE A 112 -2.01 -5.20 6.41
N VAL A 113 -3.20 -5.75 6.66
CA VAL A 113 -3.44 -6.57 7.86
C VAL A 113 -3.01 -8.00 7.56
N ASN A 114 -1.88 -8.40 8.12
CA ASN A 114 -1.26 -9.71 7.90
C ASN A 114 -1.62 -10.70 9.03
N LYS A 115 -1.39 -12.00 8.81
CA LYS A 115 -1.66 -13.10 9.75
C LYS A 115 -3.14 -13.32 10.05
N ILE A 116 -4.01 -13.06 9.08
CA ILE A 116 -5.46 -13.28 9.22
C ILE A 116 -5.83 -14.75 9.48
N ASP A 117 -4.92 -15.68 9.17
CA ASP A 117 -5.09 -17.13 9.37
C ASP A 117 -4.62 -17.62 10.74
N HIS A 118 -4.21 -16.72 11.64
CA HIS A 118 -3.73 -17.08 12.96
C HIS A 118 -4.89 -17.35 13.93
N GLU A 119 -4.68 -18.22 14.91
CA GLU A 119 -5.73 -18.65 15.84
C GLU A 119 -6.29 -17.50 16.70
N HIS A 120 -5.45 -16.50 16.98
CA HIS A 120 -5.80 -15.33 17.80
C HIS A 120 -6.06 -14.07 16.95
N ALA A 121 -6.16 -14.23 15.63
CA ALA A 121 -6.40 -13.11 14.72
C ALA A 121 -7.79 -12.53 14.98
N ASP A 122 -7.86 -11.22 15.19
CA ASP A 122 -9.12 -10.49 15.41
C ASP A 122 -9.22 -9.34 14.42
N CYS A 123 -9.61 -9.68 13.19
CA CYS A 123 -9.69 -8.72 12.09
C CYS A 123 -10.75 -7.64 12.33
N VAL A 124 -11.82 -7.95 13.06
CA VAL A 124 -12.88 -7.00 13.42
C VAL A 124 -12.29 -5.92 14.34
N ARG A 125 -11.65 -6.32 15.44
CA ARG A 125 -10.99 -5.39 16.37
C ARG A 125 -9.92 -4.56 15.66
N VAL A 126 -9.10 -5.18 14.79
CA VAL A 126 -8.07 -4.44 14.06
C VAL A 126 -8.68 -3.37 13.15
N MET A 127 -9.78 -3.68 12.45
CA MET A 127 -10.48 -2.66 11.65
C MET A 127 -11.04 -1.52 12.50
N GLU A 128 -11.58 -1.82 13.68
CA GLU A 128 -12.04 -0.80 14.63
C GLU A 128 -10.89 0.10 15.09
N GLN A 129 -9.75 -0.49 15.48
CA GLN A 129 -8.55 0.25 15.88
C GLN A 129 -8.01 1.14 14.75
N LEU A 130 -8.01 0.64 13.52
CA LEU A 130 -7.59 1.41 12.35
C LEU A 130 -8.49 2.62 12.12
N ARG A 131 -9.81 2.44 12.22
CA ARG A 131 -10.79 3.53 12.09
C ARG A 131 -10.68 4.54 13.22
N GLU A 132 -10.47 4.09 14.45
CA GLU A 132 -10.26 4.98 15.60
C GLU A 132 -8.98 5.82 15.44
N ALA A 133 -7.90 5.20 14.95
CA ALA A 133 -6.61 5.86 14.79
C ALA A 133 -6.55 6.84 13.61
N PHE A 134 -7.21 6.52 12.49
CA PHE A 134 -6.98 7.19 11.21
C PHE A 134 -8.25 7.76 10.56
N GLY A 135 -9.43 7.49 11.14
CA GLY A 135 -10.72 7.99 10.65
C GLY A 135 -11.47 7.03 9.72
N ASN A 136 -12.63 7.48 9.24
CA ASN A 136 -13.54 6.66 8.42
C ASN A 136 -13.05 6.40 6.98
N GLY A 137 -12.09 7.18 6.49
CA GLY A 137 -11.48 6.97 5.17
C GLY A 137 -10.57 5.74 5.09
N VAL A 138 -10.34 5.03 6.21
CA VAL A 138 -9.62 3.76 6.21
C VAL A 138 -10.60 2.61 5.97
N LEU A 139 -10.60 2.09 4.75
CA LEU A 139 -11.59 1.11 4.30
C LEU A 139 -10.94 -0.10 3.64
N PRO A 140 -11.47 -1.31 3.90
CA PRO A 140 -11.00 -2.52 3.25
C PRO A 140 -11.34 -2.54 1.76
N LEU A 141 -10.42 -3.04 0.93
CA LEU A 141 -10.69 -3.38 -0.47
C LEU A 141 -10.94 -4.87 -0.68
N ASN A 142 -10.46 -5.69 0.26
CA ASN A 142 -10.85 -7.08 0.41
C ASN A 142 -11.24 -7.34 1.87
N LEU A 143 -12.02 -8.38 2.12
CA LEU A 143 -12.48 -8.77 3.45
C LEU A 143 -12.06 -10.21 3.75
N PRO A 144 -11.56 -10.52 4.95
CA PRO A 144 -11.27 -11.89 5.33
C PRO A 144 -12.59 -12.67 5.46
N ALA A 145 -12.59 -13.92 5.03
CA ALA A 145 -13.72 -14.83 5.16
C ALA A 145 -13.25 -16.24 5.53
N ASP A 146 -14.19 -17.02 6.04
CA ASP A 146 -13.99 -18.39 6.55
C ASP A 146 -12.91 -18.44 7.65
N ASN A 147 -12.89 -17.44 8.54
CA ASN A 147 -11.86 -17.22 9.56
C ASN A 147 -10.47 -17.04 8.92
N GLY A 148 -10.37 -16.08 7.99
CA GLY A 148 -9.12 -15.70 7.32
C GLY A 148 -8.51 -16.75 6.39
N ARG A 149 -9.26 -17.79 6.01
CA ARG A 149 -8.79 -18.82 5.06
C ARG A 149 -8.99 -18.44 3.60
N ARG A 150 -9.83 -17.45 3.34
CA ARG A 150 -9.97 -16.79 2.04
C ARG A 150 -10.18 -15.30 2.26
N VAL A 151 -10.13 -14.55 1.18
CA VAL A 151 -10.63 -13.17 1.14
C VAL A 151 -11.72 -13.05 0.09
N VAL A 152 -12.58 -12.08 0.27
CA VAL A 152 -13.65 -11.71 -0.67
C VAL A 152 -13.40 -10.27 -1.09
N ASP A 153 -13.49 -10.01 -2.40
CA ASP A 153 -13.42 -8.64 -2.92
C ASP A 153 -14.66 -7.85 -2.46
N CYS A 154 -14.44 -6.66 -1.93
CA CYS A 154 -15.52 -5.71 -1.61
C CYS A 154 -15.40 -4.40 -2.39
N PHE A 155 -14.40 -4.31 -3.28
CA PHE A 155 -14.14 -3.13 -4.08
C PHE A 155 -14.95 -3.13 -5.38
N THR A 156 -14.91 -4.22 -6.15
CA THR A 156 -15.69 -4.36 -7.40
C THR A 156 -16.99 -5.13 -7.23
N GLY A 157 -17.12 -5.88 -6.14
CA GLY A 157 -18.31 -6.68 -5.82
C GLY A 157 -18.94 -6.33 -4.47
N ALA A 158 -20.23 -6.62 -4.35
CA ALA A 158 -21.04 -6.45 -3.14
C ALA A 158 -21.60 -7.78 -2.59
N ASP A 159 -21.22 -8.91 -3.19
CA ASP A 159 -21.88 -10.20 -2.95
C ASP A 159 -21.28 -11.00 -1.79
N GLY A 160 -22.17 -11.53 -0.94
CA GLY A 160 -21.83 -12.49 0.11
C GLY A 160 -21.52 -11.88 1.47
N ASP A 161 -20.97 -12.72 2.34
CA ASP A 161 -20.64 -12.39 3.72
C ASP A 161 -19.15 -12.60 3.98
N SER A 162 -18.63 -11.80 4.91
CA SER A 162 -17.25 -11.85 5.40
C SER A 162 -17.19 -12.03 6.91
N ASP A 163 -15.99 -12.24 7.45
CA ASP A 163 -15.75 -12.27 8.90
C ASP A 163 -16.02 -10.90 9.56
N LEU A 164 -16.16 -9.82 8.78
CA LEU A 164 -16.46 -8.44 9.22
C LEU A 164 -17.92 -8.03 8.94
N GLY A 165 -18.77 -8.97 8.50
CA GLY A 165 -20.17 -8.72 8.14
C GLY A 165 -20.42 -8.73 6.63
N PRO A 166 -21.60 -8.26 6.19
CA PRO A 166 -22.00 -8.28 4.78
C PRO A 166 -21.04 -7.49 3.89
N VAL A 167 -20.68 -8.06 2.74
CA VAL A 167 -19.76 -7.42 1.78
C VAL A 167 -20.36 -6.11 1.24
N ALA A 168 -21.67 -6.11 0.98
CA ALA A 168 -22.40 -4.93 0.50
C ALA A 168 -22.27 -3.70 1.41
N ASP A 169 -22.22 -3.88 2.74
CA ASP A 169 -22.10 -2.77 3.67
C ASP A 169 -20.73 -2.06 3.54
N TRP A 170 -19.68 -2.82 3.25
CA TRP A 170 -18.33 -2.29 3.04
C TRP A 170 -18.20 -1.68 1.65
N HIS A 171 -18.75 -2.33 0.63
CA HIS A 171 -18.79 -1.81 -0.73
C HIS A 171 -19.46 -0.43 -0.78
N GLN A 172 -20.62 -0.29 -0.12
CA GLN A 172 -21.33 0.99 -0.05
C GLN A 172 -20.48 2.08 0.63
N ARG A 173 -19.79 1.77 1.73
CA ARG A 173 -18.91 2.75 2.41
C ARG A 173 -17.76 3.22 1.53
N ILE A 174 -17.22 2.32 0.72
CA ILE A 174 -16.16 2.66 -0.24
C ILE A 174 -16.70 3.62 -1.28
N LEU A 175 -17.86 3.30 -1.88
CA LEU A 175 -18.52 4.18 -2.84
C LEU A 175 -18.79 5.56 -2.24
N ASP A 176 -19.44 5.61 -1.08
CA ASP A 176 -19.75 6.86 -0.37
C ASP A 176 -18.48 7.71 -0.15
N GLN A 177 -17.38 7.10 0.28
CA GLN A 177 -16.12 7.82 0.53
C GLN A 177 -15.46 8.37 -0.76
N VAL A 178 -15.66 7.70 -1.88
CA VAL A 178 -15.00 8.03 -3.15
C VAL A 178 -15.80 9.03 -3.96
N VAL A 179 -17.13 8.95 -3.95
CA VAL A 179 -17.95 9.98 -4.60
C VAL A 179 -17.78 11.34 -3.93
N GLU A 180 -17.43 11.38 -2.64
CA GLU A 180 -17.13 12.63 -1.90
C GLU A 180 -15.93 13.42 -2.43
N VAL A 181 -15.02 12.80 -3.21
CA VAL A 181 -13.80 13.47 -3.67
C VAL A 181 -13.98 14.32 -4.93
N ASP A 182 -15.11 14.18 -5.63
CA ASP A 182 -15.41 14.92 -6.86
C ASP A 182 -16.88 15.33 -6.95
N GLU A 183 -17.12 16.64 -7.07
CA GLU A 183 -18.48 17.20 -7.07
C GLU A 183 -19.33 16.68 -8.23
N GLY A 184 -18.75 16.44 -9.41
CA GLY A 184 -19.48 15.92 -10.56
C GLY A 184 -19.85 14.46 -10.39
N VAL A 185 -18.91 13.65 -9.86
CA VAL A 185 -19.18 12.24 -9.53
C VAL A 185 -20.26 12.12 -8.45
N MET A 186 -20.21 12.97 -7.42
CA MET A 186 -21.25 13.05 -6.40
C MET A 186 -22.63 13.36 -7.00
N GLU A 187 -22.72 14.34 -7.90
CA GLU A 187 -23.99 14.72 -8.55
C GLU A 187 -24.59 13.55 -9.33
N HIS A 188 -23.79 12.88 -10.17
CA HIS A 188 -24.22 11.70 -10.93
C HIS A 188 -24.67 10.54 -10.01
N PHE A 189 -23.96 10.34 -8.89
CA PHE A 189 -24.30 9.31 -7.91
C PHE A 189 -25.62 9.61 -7.18
N LEU A 190 -25.89 10.87 -6.82
CA LEU A 190 -27.16 11.25 -6.18
C LEU A 190 -28.37 11.07 -7.10
N ASP A 191 -28.18 11.27 -8.41
CA ASP A 191 -29.25 11.12 -9.41
C ASP A 191 -29.55 9.66 -9.77
N GLY A 192 -28.50 8.83 -9.95
CA GLY A 192 -28.60 7.48 -10.52
C GLY A 192 -28.11 6.35 -9.63
N GLY A 193 -27.65 6.64 -8.40
CA GLY A 193 -26.87 5.71 -7.59
C GLY A 193 -25.58 5.29 -8.30
N GLU A 194 -25.05 4.11 -7.95
CA GLU A 194 -23.86 3.54 -8.60
C GLU A 194 -24.06 3.37 -10.11
N SER A 195 -25.28 3.02 -10.55
CA SER A 195 -25.60 2.86 -11.98
C SER A 195 -25.54 4.17 -12.79
N GLY A 196 -25.51 5.31 -12.11
CA GLY A 196 -25.30 6.63 -12.72
C GLY A 196 -23.83 6.93 -13.03
N LEU A 197 -22.89 6.12 -12.52
CA LEU A 197 -21.45 6.31 -12.71
C LEU A 197 -20.92 5.42 -13.82
N SER A 198 -20.12 5.98 -14.73
CA SER A 198 -19.35 5.15 -15.65
C SER A 198 -18.17 4.48 -14.92
N PRO A 199 -17.72 3.30 -15.39
CA PRO A 199 -16.54 2.64 -14.83
C PRO A 199 -15.28 3.53 -14.84
N GLN A 200 -15.14 4.39 -15.85
CA GLN A 200 -14.01 5.31 -15.97
C GLN A 200 -14.07 6.44 -14.94
N GLU A 201 -15.24 7.04 -14.72
CA GLU A 201 -15.41 8.09 -13.69
C GLU A 201 -15.12 7.54 -12.30
N LEU A 202 -15.65 6.35 -11.99
CA LEU A 202 -15.43 5.71 -10.70
C LEU A 202 -13.95 5.40 -10.49
N HIS A 203 -13.26 4.87 -11.50
CA HIS A 203 -11.83 4.59 -11.45
C HIS A 203 -10.98 5.85 -11.19
N GLN A 204 -11.26 6.95 -11.90
CA GLN A 204 -10.56 8.22 -11.71
C GLN A 204 -10.82 8.82 -10.32
N ALA A 205 -12.06 8.74 -9.83
CA ALA A 205 -12.40 9.16 -8.48
C ALA A 205 -11.63 8.35 -7.43
N PHE A 206 -11.51 7.03 -7.64
CA PHE A 206 -10.71 6.16 -6.78
C PHE A 206 -9.23 6.56 -6.75
N GLU A 207 -8.58 6.67 -7.91
CA GLU A 207 -7.17 7.07 -8.00
C GLU A 207 -6.92 8.40 -7.28
N LYS A 208 -7.82 9.37 -7.49
CA LYS A 208 -7.78 10.66 -6.79
C LYS A 208 -7.94 10.49 -5.29
N ALA A 209 -8.90 9.70 -4.82
CA ALA A 209 -9.14 9.47 -3.39
C ALA A 209 -7.93 8.84 -2.69
N LEU A 210 -7.27 7.86 -3.33
CA LEU A 210 -6.04 7.25 -2.80
C LEU A 210 -4.87 8.24 -2.78
N ARG A 211 -4.67 9.02 -3.84
CA ARG A 211 -3.58 9.99 -3.96
C ARG A 211 -3.70 11.15 -2.97
N GLU A 212 -4.92 11.64 -2.75
CA GLU A 212 -5.20 12.73 -1.81
C GLU A 212 -5.31 12.23 -0.36
N GLY A 213 -5.33 10.91 -0.17
CA GLY A 213 -5.45 10.28 1.14
C GLY A 213 -6.83 10.42 1.77
N HIS A 214 -7.84 10.72 0.95
CA HIS A 214 -9.27 10.64 1.30
C HIS A 214 -9.71 9.19 1.54
N LEU A 215 -9.11 8.25 0.81
CA LEU A 215 -9.24 6.81 1.00
C LEU A 215 -7.86 6.21 1.30
N VAL A 216 -7.76 5.43 2.37
CA VAL A 216 -6.58 4.61 2.69
C VAL A 216 -7.02 3.15 2.61
N PRO A 217 -6.63 2.40 1.56
CA PRO A 217 -7.04 1.02 1.39
C PRO A 217 -6.44 0.11 2.46
N VAL A 218 -7.27 -0.79 2.98
CA VAL A 218 -6.86 -1.92 3.83
C VAL A 218 -6.93 -3.21 3.01
N CYS A 219 -5.85 -3.99 3.04
CA CYS A 219 -5.80 -5.31 2.44
C CYS A 219 -5.50 -6.36 3.51
N PHE A 220 -6.40 -7.30 3.69
CA PHE A 220 -6.24 -8.47 4.54
C PHE A 220 -5.48 -9.56 3.79
N VAL A 221 -4.43 -10.08 4.42
CA VAL A 221 -3.55 -11.09 3.81
C VAL A 221 -3.06 -12.10 4.84
N SER A 222 -2.72 -13.29 4.35
CA SER A 222 -1.82 -14.21 5.04
C SER A 222 -0.55 -14.37 4.21
N ALA A 223 0.54 -13.77 4.67
CA ALA A 223 1.86 -14.04 4.10
C ALA A 223 2.29 -15.50 4.33
N ARG A 224 1.69 -16.22 5.29
CA ARG A 224 1.98 -17.62 5.57
C ARG A 224 1.32 -18.55 4.57
N THR A 225 0.04 -18.39 4.27
CA THR A 225 -0.69 -19.29 3.34
C THR A 225 -0.70 -18.77 1.91
N GLY A 226 -0.57 -17.46 1.72
CA GLY A 226 -0.70 -16.76 0.44
C GLY A 226 -2.08 -16.17 0.17
N VAL A 227 -3.05 -16.39 1.06
CA VAL A 227 -4.40 -15.80 0.97
C VAL A 227 -4.29 -14.26 0.92
N GLY A 228 -5.03 -13.62 0.03
CA GLY A 228 -5.07 -12.16 -0.10
C GLY A 228 -3.88 -11.53 -0.85
N VAL A 229 -2.82 -12.30 -1.15
CA VAL A 229 -1.61 -11.74 -1.79
C VAL A 229 -1.85 -11.39 -3.26
N ALA A 230 -2.68 -12.16 -3.96
CA ALA A 230 -3.02 -11.88 -5.35
C ALA A 230 -3.89 -10.63 -5.44
N GLU A 231 -4.85 -10.49 -4.54
CA GLU A 231 -5.75 -9.35 -4.42
C GLU A 231 -4.98 -8.08 -4.05
N LEU A 232 -4.01 -8.17 -3.13
CA LEU A 232 -3.11 -7.06 -2.82
C LEU A 232 -2.30 -6.60 -4.05
N LEU A 233 -1.83 -7.53 -4.88
CA LEU A 233 -1.12 -7.19 -6.13
C LEU A 233 -2.05 -6.53 -7.14
N GLN A 234 -3.27 -7.03 -7.30
CA GLN A 234 -4.29 -6.41 -8.15
C GLN A 234 -4.62 -4.98 -7.72
N VAL A 235 -4.73 -4.73 -6.41
CA VAL A 235 -4.90 -3.38 -5.85
C VAL A 235 -3.69 -2.50 -6.20
N ALA A 236 -2.47 -3.02 -6.02
CA ALA A 236 -1.26 -2.25 -6.33
C ALA A 236 -1.16 -1.88 -7.81
N GLU A 237 -1.60 -2.75 -8.71
CA GLU A 237 -1.57 -2.51 -10.15
C GLU A 237 -2.70 -1.61 -10.65
N GLY A 238 -3.87 -1.75 -10.05
CA GLY A 238 -5.07 -1.06 -10.47
C GLY A 238 -5.24 0.31 -9.84
N LEU A 239 -4.68 0.55 -8.65
CA LEU A 239 -5.05 1.72 -7.84
C LEU A 239 -3.87 2.49 -7.24
N PHE A 240 -2.69 1.89 -7.10
CA PHE A 240 -1.54 2.65 -6.58
C PHE A 240 -1.00 3.56 -7.68
N PRO A 241 -0.68 4.83 -7.36
CA PRO A 241 -0.21 5.77 -8.35
C PRO A 241 1.16 5.35 -8.89
N ASP A 242 1.34 5.47 -10.20
CA ASP A 242 2.66 5.37 -10.81
C ASP A 242 3.46 6.68 -10.65
N PRO A 243 4.78 6.71 -10.96
CA PRO A 243 5.61 7.90 -10.79
C PRO A 243 5.16 9.16 -11.54
N THR A 244 4.28 9.03 -12.54
CA THR A 244 3.68 10.14 -13.30
C THR A 244 2.37 10.65 -12.69
N GLU A 245 1.71 9.83 -11.86
CA GLU A 245 0.43 10.14 -11.21
C GLU A 245 0.57 10.52 -9.74
N ALA A 246 1.65 10.07 -9.10
CA ALA A 246 1.95 10.30 -7.70
C ALA A 246 2.20 11.78 -7.38
N ASN A 247 2.05 12.14 -6.11
CA ASN A 247 2.35 13.49 -5.66
C ASN A 247 3.86 13.77 -5.79
N PRO A 248 4.25 14.89 -6.40
CA PRO A 248 5.67 15.20 -6.59
C PRO A 248 6.36 15.38 -5.24
N PRO A 249 7.62 14.92 -5.09
CA PRO A 249 8.36 15.09 -3.85
C PRO A 249 8.53 16.57 -3.52
N PRO A 250 8.43 16.97 -2.24
CA PRO A 250 8.49 18.38 -1.81
C PRO A 250 9.93 18.90 -1.80
N LEU A 251 10.55 18.96 -2.98
CA LEU A 251 11.93 19.38 -3.14
C LEU A 251 12.07 20.89 -3.03
N LEU A 252 13.17 21.34 -2.41
CA LEU A 252 13.50 22.75 -2.26
C LEU A 252 14.85 23.04 -2.92
N ARG A 253 14.90 24.05 -3.78
CA ARG A 253 16.13 24.56 -4.38
C ARG A 253 16.72 25.67 -3.53
N ARG A 254 18.02 25.57 -3.23
CA ARG A 254 18.81 26.66 -2.64
C ARG A 254 19.82 27.18 -3.65
N ASN A 255 19.90 28.51 -3.78
CA ASN A 255 20.82 29.19 -4.71
C ASN A 255 22.17 29.54 -4.07
N GLY A 256 22.47 29.07 -2.85
CA GLY A 256 23.76 29.27 -2.18
C GLY A 256 24.01 30.67 -1.60
N HIS A 257 23.07 31.62 -1.75
CA HIS A 257 23.24 33.02 -1.33
C HIS A 257 22.49 33.41 -0.05
N GLY A 258 22.01 32.44 0.75
CA GLY A 258 21.23 32.72 1.96
C GLY A 258 19.76 33.07 1.71
N ASP A 259 19.32 33.03 0.46
CA ASP A 259 17.91 33.22 0.08
C ASP A 259 17.01 32.09 0.64
N GLU A 260 15.73 32.41 0.82
CA GLU A 260 14.73 31.40 1.17
C GLU A 260 14.67 30.29 0.09
N PRO A 261 14.56 29.01 0.50
CA PRO A 261 14.47 27.91 -0.45
C PRO A 261 13.21 28.05 -1.31
N LEU A 262 13.36 27.88 -2.63
CA LEU A 262 12.22 27.89 -3.55
C LEU A 262 11.72 26.46 -3.79
N PRO A 263 10.40 26.23 -3.84
CA PRO A 263 9.85 24.95 -4.26
C PRO A 263 10.35 24.56 -5.65
N LEU A 264 10.84 23.33 -5.77
CA LEU A 264 11.26 22.73 -7.03
C LEU A 264 10.22 21.68 -7.42
N GLN A 265 9.49 21.94 -8.51
CA GLN A 265 8.61 20.93 -9.09
C GLN A 265 9.42 20.05 -10.04
N ALA A 266 9.75 18.83 -9.59
CA ALA A 266 10.23 17.81 -10.49
C ALA A 266 9.09 17.37 -11.41
N ARG A 267 9.34 17.31 -12.73
CA ARG A 267 8.40 16.80 -13.72
C ARG A 267 8.91 15.44 -14.21
N PRO A 268 8.24 14.33 -13.85
CA PRO A 268 8.72 12.97 -14.17
C PRO A 268 8.96 12.71 -15.67
N ALA A 269 8.27 13.44 -16.56
CA ALA A 269 8.25 13.19 -18.00
C ALA A 269 9.00 14.24 -18.85
N ASP A 270 9.84 15.11 -18.26
CA ASP A 270 10.59 16.10 -19.04
C ASP A 270 11.96 15.58 -19.47
N ALA A 271 12.00 14.91 -20.63
CA ALA A 271 13.24 14.37 -21.22
C ALA A 271 14.31 15.44 -21.56
N GLY A 272 13.94 16.73 -21.59
CA GLY A 272 14.85 17.85 -21.78
C GLY A 272 15.29 18.54 -20.48
N GLY A 273 14.75 18.11 -19.33
CA GLY A 273 14.96 18.72 -18.03
C GLY A 273 16.31 18.37 -17.38
N HIS A 274 16.62 19.06 -16.29
CA HIS A 274 17.77 18.71 -15.45
C HIS A 274 17.48 17.44 -14.65
N VAL A 275 18.46 16.53 -14.58
CA VAL A 275 18.38 15.35 -13.72
C VAL A 275 18.34 15.80 -12.26
N ILE A 276 17.31 15.33 -11.56
CA ILE A 276 17.15 15.47 -10.11
C ILE A 276 17.06 14.05 -9.56
N ALA A 277 17.94 13.72 -8.61
CA ALA A 277 17.96 12.42 -7.95
C ALA A 277 18.14 12.61 -6.45
N ASP A 278 17.42 11.81 -5.65
CA ASP A 278 17.59 11.74 -4.20
C ASP A 278 18.25 10.41 -3.82
N VAL A 279 19.24 10.46 -2.93
CA VAL A 279 20.00 9.27 -2.51
C VAL A 279 19.43 8.83 -1.16
N PHE A 280 18.68 7.73 -1.17
CA PHE A 280 18.00 7.23 0.03
C PHE A 280 18.74 6.09 0.76
N LYS A 281 19.73 5.46 0.10
CA LYS A 281 20.54 4.37 0.67
C LYS A 281 21.96 4.42 0.12
N ILE A 282 22.95 4.15 0.98
CA ILE A 282 24.36 3.98 0.62
C ILE A 282 24.79 2.60 1.10
N VAL A 283 25.39 1.81 0.21
CA VAL A 283 25.97 0.49 0.53
C VAL A 283 27.45 0.54 0.14
N ASN A 284 28.30 0.01 1.00
CA ASN A 284 29.73 -0.17 0.72
C ASN A 284 29.95 -1.66 0.40
N ASP A 285 30.14 -1.96 -0.88
CA ASP A 285 30.49 -3.30 -1.38
C ASP A 285 32.00 -3.57 -1.33
#